data_AF-A0A831P041-F1
#
_entry.id   AF-A0A831P041-F1
#
_cell.length_a   1.000
_cell.length_b   1.000
_cell.length_c   1.000
_cell.angle_alpha   90.00
_cell.angle_beta   90.00
_cell.angle_gamma   90.00
#
_symmetry.space_group_name_H-M   'P 1'
#
loop_
_entity.id
_entity.type
_entity.pdbx_description
1 polymer ?
#
loop_
_entity_poly.entity_id
_entity_poly.type
_entity_poly.pdbx_seq_one_letter_code
_entity_poly.pdbx_strand_id
1 'polypeptide(L)'
;MPHHNAPQFYEIQRFRNPWIRYSVAAITVGFILFFIPGAVKQLIYHEPWGNKPLSDVTLIAVGVIVLGVMFALCFFFFSLKLE
;
A
#
# COMPACT_ATOMS: atom_id res chain seq x y z
N MET A 1 -55.62 7.18 -6.43
CA MET A 1 -54.31 7.75 -6.02
C MET A 1 -54.24 7.66 -4.51
N PRO A 2 -53.18 7.13 -3.87
CA PRO A 2 -51.78 7.49 -4.13
C PRO A 2 -50.83 6.29 -4.29
N HIS A 3 -49.85 6.40 -5.20
CA HIS A 3 -48.70 5.50 -5.23
C HIS A 3 -47.85 5.77 -3.99
N HIS A 4 -47.88 4.85 -3.02
CA HIS A 4 -46.94 4.86 -1.91
C HIS A 4 -45.57 4.47 -2.47
N ASN A 5 -44.79 5.45 -2.89
CA ASN A 5 -43.37 5.24 -3.19
C ASN A 5 -42.69 4.92 -1.85
N ALA A 6 -42.51 3.61 -1.57
CA ALA A 6 -41.70 3.19 -0.45
C ALA A 6 -40.30 3.83 -0.59
N PRO A 7 -39.73 4.43 0.48
CA PRO A 7 -38.42 5.04 0.39
C PRO A 7 -37.41 3.96 -0.04
N GLN A 8 -36.70 4.21 -1.15
CA GLN A 8 -35.58 3.36 -1.55
C GLN A 8 -34.49 3.47 -0.50
N PHE A 9 -34.34 2.43 0.31
CA PHE A 9 -33.23 2.30 1.23
C PHE A 9 -32.05 1.67 0.47
N TYR A 10 -30.88 2.30 0.53
CA TYR A 10 -29.63 1.72 0.04
C TYR A 10 -28.54 1.94 1.09
N GLU A 11 -27.73 0.91 1.31
CA GLU A 11 -26.61 0.97 2.23
C GLU A 11 -25.40 1.63 1.55
N ILE A 12 -24.85 2.67 2.17
CA ILE A 12 -23.62 3.33 1.71
C ILE A 12 -22.48 2.90 2.63
N GLN A 13 -21.61 2.02 2.14
CA GLN A 13 -20.42 1.64 2.88
C GLN A 13 -19.32 2.71 2.74
N ARG A 14 -19.21 3.57 3.74
CA ARG A 14 -18.18 4.63 3.75
C ARG A 14 -16.82 4.05 4.16
N PHE A 15 -15.93 3.82 3.19
CA PHE A 15 -14.53 3.44 3.44
C PHE A 15 -13.68 4.62 3.94
N ARG A 16 -14.11 5.28 5.02
CA ARG A 16 -13.43 6.43 5.61
C ARG A 16 -12.85 6.15 7.00
N ASN A 17 -12.54 4.89 7.27
CA ASN A 17 -11.99 4.48 8.55
C ASN A 17 -10.55 5.01 8.70
N PRO A 18 -10.28 5.94 9.63
CA PRO A 18 -8.94 6.51 9.83
C PRO A 18 -7.92 5.45 10.26
N TRP A 19 -8.34 4.40 10.95
CA TRP A 19 -7.46 3.30 11.36
C TRP A 19 -6.85 2.60 10.16
N ILE A 20 -7.66 2.28 9.14
CA ILE A 20 -7.16 1.63 7.92
C ILE A 20 -6.14 2.52 7.22
N ARG A 21 -6.42 3.83 7.11
CA ARG A 21 -5.51 4.80 6.47
C ARG A 21 -4.16 4.84 7.17
N TYR A 22 -4.16 5.02 8.49
CA TYR A 22 -2.93 5.11 9.26
C TYR A 22 -2.18 3.77 9.33
N SER A 23 -2.88 2.64 9.39
CA SER A 23 -2.24 1.32 9.32
C SER A 23 -1.56 1.10 7.96
N VAL A 24 -2.22 1.41 6.85
CA VAL A 24 -1.64 1.28 5.51
C VAL A 24 -0.43 2.20 5.35
N ALA A 25 -0.53 3.45 5.82
CA ALA A 25 0.59 4.40 5.80
C ALA A 25 1.77 3.92 6.66
N ALA A 26 1.52 3.47 7.89
CA ALA A 26 2.55 2.99 8.79
C ALA A 26 3.29 1.76 8.22
N ILE A 27 2.54 0.80 7.67
CA ILE A 27 3.12 -0.39 7.04
C ILE A 27 3.96 0.00 5.82
N THR A 28 3.47 0.95 5.00
CA THR A 28 4.20 1.46 3.83
C THR A 28 5.52 2.13 4.22
N VAL A 29 5.47 3.05 5.18
CA VAL A 29 6.68 3.74 5.69
C VAL A 29 7.65 2.74 6.30
N GLY A 30 7.18 1.84 7.16
CA GLY A 30 8.01 0.82 7.80
C GLY A 30 8.70 -0.08 6.76
N PHE A 31 7.98 -0.49 5.72
CA PHE A 31 8.56 -1.31 4.66
C PHE A 31 9.61 -0.54 3.84
N ILE A 32 9.37 0.72 3.50
CA ILE A 32 10.36 1.57 2.80
C ILE A 32 11.63 1.71 3.65
N LEU A 33 11.47 2.02 4.94
CA LEU A 33 12.58 2.19 5.87
C LEU A 33 13.38 0.90 6.08
N PHE A 34 12.76 -0.27 5.93
CA PHE A 34 13.45 -1.55 6.00
C PHE A 34 14.10 -1.94 4.66
N PHE A 35 13.36 -1.84 3.57
CA PHE A 35 13.77 -2.33 2.25
C PHE A 35 14.85 -1.47 1.61
N ILE A 36 14.72 -0.14 1.65
CA ILE A 36 15.65 0.76 0.95
C ILE A 36 17.08 0.65 1.47
N PRO A 37 17.35 0.67 2.80
CA PRO A 37 18.70 0.47 3.29
C PRO A 37 19.29 -0.89 2.89
N GLY A 38 18.48 -1.94 2.89
CA GLY A 38 18.92 -3.26 2.44
C GLY A 38 19.24 -3.33 0.96
N ALA A 39 18.40 -2.68 0.13
CA ALA A 39 18.64 -2.57 -1.30
C ALA A 39 19.89 -1.72 -1.60
N VAL A 40 20.09 -0.62 -0.89
CA VAL A 40 21.32 0.20 -0.98
C VAL A 40 22.54 -0.65 -0.60
N LYS A 41 22.46 -1.39 0.50
CA LYS A 41 23.55 -2.27 0.94
C LYS A 41 23.93 -3.30 -0.12
N GLN A 42 22.94 -3.95 -0.73
CA GLN A 42 23.20 -4.98 -1.71
C GLN A 42 23.62 -4.42 -3.08
N LEU A 43 22.91 -3.40 -3.59
CA LEU A 43 23.12 -2.90 -4.95
C LEU A 43 24.29 -1.92 -5.06
N ILE A 44 24.56 -1.14 -4.00
CA ILE A 44 25.60 -0.10 -4.02
C ILE A 44 26.87 -0.57 -3.32
N TYR A 45 26.73 -1.12 -2.10
CA TYR A 45 27.91 -1.57 -1.34
C TYR A 45 28.33 -3.01 -1.67
N HIS A 46 27.59 -3.71 -2.52
CA HIS A 46 27.83 -5.12 -2.88
C HIS A 46 27.95 -6.04 -1.65
N GLU A 47 27.31 -5.66 -0.54
CA GLU A 47 27.30 -6.45 0.68
C GLU A 47 25.95 -7.17 0.83
N PRO A 48 25.95 -8.45 1.22
CA PRO A 48 24.70 -9.20 1.36
C PRO A 48 23.81 -8.60 2.46
N TRP A 49 22.52 -8.54 2.17
CA TRP A 49 21.48 -8.24 3.15
C TRP A 49 20.79 -9.54 3.59
N GLY A 50 21.02 -9.94 4.84
CA GLY A 50 20.57 -11.22 5.39
C GLY A 50 21.47 -12.39 5.01
N ASN A 51 21.02 -13.62 5.32
CA ASN A 51 21.83 -14.83 5.17
C ASN A 51 21.74 -15.48 3.78
N LYS A 52 20.75 -15.07 2.98
CA LYS A 52 20.49 -15.56 1.61
C LYS A 52 20.05 -14.36 0.76
N PRO A 53 20.98 -13.54 0.28
CA PRO A 53 20.65 -12.36 -0.52
C PRO A 53 19.94 -12.78 -1.81
N LEU A 54 19.01 -11.94 -2.27
CA LEU A 54 18.38 -12.11 -3.57
C LEU A 54 19.39 -11.78 -4.68
N SER A 55 19.17 -12.24 -5.91
CA SER A 55 19.91 -11.68 -7.05
C SER A 55 19.47 -10.23 -7.29
N ASP A 56 20.38 -9.37 -7.76
CA ASP A 56 20.11 -7.94 -7.96
C ASP A 56 18.91 -7.69 -8.89
N VAL A 57 18.79 -8.49 -9.96
CA VAL A 57 17.64 -8.43 -10.88
C VAL A 57 16.33 -8.72 -10.15
N THR A 58 16.32 -9.76 -9.30
CA THR A 58 15.13 -10.13 -8.52
C THR A 58 14.81 -9.09 -7.48
N LEU A 59 15.83 -8.56 -6.80
CA LEU A 59 15.68 -7.52 -5.78
C LEU A 59 15.05 -6.26 -6.38
N ILE A 60 15.51 -5.83 -7.56
CA ILE A 60 14.95 -4.67 -8.27
C ILE A 60 13.50 -4.96 -8.71
N ALA A 61 13.25 -6.10 -9.34
CA ALA A 61 11.92 -6.45 -9.84
C ALA A 61 10.88 -6.51 -8.70
N VAL A 62 11.21 -7.21 -7.61
CA VAL A 62 10.34 -7.31 -6.42
C VAL A 62 10.20 -5.94 -5.75
N GLY A 63 11.28 -5.18 -5.63
CA GLY A 63 11.25 -3.83 -5.05
C GLY A 63 10.30 -2.90 -5.79
N VAL A 64 10.39 -2.84 -7.12
CA VAL A 64 9.51 -2.00 -7.96
C VAL A 64 8.05 -2.41 -7.80
N ILE A 65 7.75 -3.71 -7.85
CA ILE A 65 6.37 -4.20 -7.74
C ILE A 65 5.81 -3.90 -6.35
N VAL A 66 6.52 -4.29 -5.29
CA VAL A 66 6.02 -4.15 -3.92
C VAL A 66 5.89 -2.67 -3.54
N LEU A 67 6.91 -1.85 -3.79
CA LEU A 67 6.84 -0.41 -3.51
C LEU A 67 5.72 0.24 -4.33
N GLY A 68 5.59 -0.11 -5.61
CA GLY A 68 4.52 0.38 -6.47
C GLY A 68 3.12 0.06 -5.92
N VAL A 69 2.89 -1.18 -5.49
CA VAL A 69 1.62 -1.59 -4.87
C VAL A 69 1.37 -0.83 -3.56
N MET A 70 2.38 -0.68 -2.70
CA MET A 70 2.21 0.05 -1.44
C MET A 70 1.90 1.53 -1.65
N PHE A 71 2.59 2.18 -2.58
CA PHE A 71 2.29 3.56 -2.98
C PHE A 71 0.89 3.68 -3.55
N ALA A 72 0.46 2.75 -4.42
CA ALA A 72 -0.89 2.74 -4.98
C ALA A 72 -1.96 2.57 -3.89
N LEU A 73 -1.75 1.69 -2.92
CA LEU A 73 -2.66 1.50 -1.78
C LEU A 73 -2.72 2.76 -0.90
N CYS A 74 -1.58 3.33 -0.53
CA CYS A 74 -1.55 4.62 0.18
C CYS A 74 -2.30 5.69 -0.61
N PHE A 75 -2.02 5.83 -1.91
CA PHE A 75 -2.70 6.80 -2.75
C PHE A 75 -4.22 6.58 -2.78
N PHE A 76 -4.67 5.32 -2.95
CA PHE A 76 -6.08 4.95 -2.97
C PHE A 76 -6.80 5.36 -1.68
N PHE A 77 -6.25 4.99 -0.51
CA PHE A 77 -6.91 5.20 0.78
C PHE A 77 -6.92 6.68 1.24
N PHE A 78 -5.98 7.50 0.77
CA PHE A 78 -5.88 8.92 1.12
C PHE A 78 -6.51 9.85 0.08
N SER A 79 -6.51 9.48 -1.20
CA SER A 79 -6.93 10.37 -2.30
C SER A 79 -8.35 10.10 -2.79
N LEU A 80 -8.81 8.84 -2.78
CA LEU A 80 -10.14 8.54 -3.27
C LEU A 80 -11.19 8.88 -2.22
N LYS A 81 -12.03 9.86 -2.56
CA LYS A 81 -13.32 10.05 -1.90
C LYS A 81 -14.26 9.00 -2.49
N LEU A 82 -14.67 8.02 -1.69
CA LEU A 82 -15.91 7.30 -1.99
C LEU A 82 -17.04 8.29 -1.70
N GLU A 83 -17.51 8.96 -2.75
CA GLU A 83 -18.74 9.75 -2.73
C GLU A 83 -19.96 8.84 -2.62
#